data_AF-A0A1P8Y9P1-F1
#
_entry.id   AF-A0A1P8Y9P1-F1
#
_cell.length_a   1.000
_cell.length_b   1.000
_cell.length_c   1.000
_cell.angle_alpha   90.00
_cell.angle_beta   90.00
_cell.angle_gamma   90.00
#
_symmetry.space_group_name_H-M   'P 1'
#
loop_
_entity.id
_entity.type
_entity.pdbx_description
1 polymer ?
#
loop_
_entity_poly.entity_id
_entity_poly.type
_entity_poly.pdbx_seq_one_letter_code
_entity_poly.pdbx_strand_id
1 'polypeptide(L)' 'MRLQPRRVDPTVTHNPNCRNPILLLLGSQGYALSCNEARALADQLHDAADQVKQRG' A
#
# COMPACT_ATOMS: atom_id res chain seq x y z
N MET A 1 -12.71 -14.39 18.86
CA MET A 1 -12.04 -13.07 18.87
C MET A 1 -12.79 -12.15 17.90
N ARG A 2 -13.28 -10.97 18.33
CA ARG A 2 -14.01 -10.04 17.47
C ARG A 2 -13.01 -9.08 16.80
N LEU A 3 -12.81 -9.20 15.50
CA LEU A 3 -12.04 -8.25 14.69
C LEU A 3 -12.81 -6.92 14.63
N GLN A 4 -12.29 -5.88 15.29
CA GLN A 4 -12.83 -4.54 15.15
C GLN A 4 -12.25 -3.90 13.88
N PRO A 5 -13.06 -3.25 13.04
CA PRO A 5 -12.57 -2.53 11.88
C PRO A 5 -11.73 -1.35 12.36
N ARG A 6 -10.40 -1.45 12.23
CA ARG A 6 -9.50 -0.32 12.41
C ARG A 6 -9.61 0.57 11.19
N ARG A 7 -9.92 1.85 11.40
CA ARG A 7 -9.71 2.89 10.38
C ARG A 7 -8.23 2.83 9.99
N VAL A 8 -7.97 2.40 8.75
CA VAL A 8 -6.64 2.47 8.17
C VAL A 8 -6.40 3.93 7.86
N ASP A 9 -5.41 4.53 8.52
CA ASP A 9 -4.97 5.87 8.21
C ASP A 9 -4.44 5.86 6.76
N PRO A 10 -4.98 6.67 5.84
CA PRO A 10 -4.56 6.66 4.43
C PRO A 10 -3.13 7.18 4.26
N THR A 11 -2.55 7.78 5.30
CA THR A 11 -1.15 8.20 5.29
C THR A 11 -0.23 6.99 5.49
N VAL A 12 0.51 6.63 4.43
CA VAL A 12 1.57 5.63 4.48
C VAL A 12 2.70 6.16 5.36
N THR A 13 2.58 5.98 6.67
CA THR A 13 3.62 6.37 7.65
C THR A 13 4.76 5.36 7.59
N HIS A 14 5.98 5.85 7.36
CA HIS A 14 7.17 5.00 7.31
C HIS A 14 7.46 4.45 8.70
N ASN A 15 7.22 3.15 8.92
CA ASN A 15 7.60 2.47 10.15
C ASN A 15 8.79 1.54 9.87
N PRO A 16 10.03 1.96 10.22
CA PRO A 16 11.23 1.16 9.96
C PRO A 16 11.30 -0.15 10.75
N ASN A 17 10.44 -0.32 11.78
CA ASN A 17 10.34 -1.55 12.57
C ASN A 17 9.19 -2.46 12.14
N CYS A 18 8.49 -2.12 11.05
CA CYS A 18 7.40 -2.94 10.56
C CYS A 18 7.96 -4.20 9.87
N ARG A 19 8.11 -5.27 10.67
CA ARG A 19 8.56 -6.59 10.23
C ARG A 19 7.45 -7.44 9.62
N ASN A 20 6.20 -6.98 9.70
CA ASN A 20 5.07 -7.72 9.17
C ASN A 20 4.98 -7.50 7.66
N PRO A 21 4.94 -8.56 6.85
CA PRO A 21 4.73 -8.43 5.42
C PRO A 21 3.34 -7.84 5.15
N ILE A 22 3.28 -6.92 4.18
CA ILE A 22 2.05 -6.32 3.69
C ILE A 22 1.52 -7.22 2.56
N LEU A 23 0.30 -7.70 2.69
CA LEU A 23 -0.35 -8.49 1.66
C LEU A 23 -1.08 -7.57 0.67
N LEU A 24 -0.63 -7.56 -0.58
CA LEU A 24 -1.31 -6.91 -1.70
C LEU A 24 -2.12 -7.95 -2.47
N LEU A 25 -3.41 -7.69 -2.68
CA LEU A 25 -4.29 -8.54 -3.49
C LEU A 25 -4.61 -7.84 -4.81
N LEU A 26 -4.25 -8.47 -5.93
CA LEU A 26 -4.56 -8.03 -7.28
C LEU A 26 -5.40 -9.12 -7.97
N GLY A 27 -6.72 -8.92 -8.00
CA GLY A 27 -7.65 -9.96 -8.45
C GLY A 27 -7.59 -11.19 -7.55
N SER A 28 -7.29 -12.36 -8.14
CA SER A 28 -7.13 -13.63 -7.42
C SER A 28 -5.69 -13.89 -6.94
N GLN A 29 -4.75 -13.01 -7.22
CA GLN A 29 -3.34 -13.18 -6.88
C GLN A 29 -2.97 -12.35 -5.65
N GLY A 30 -2.24 -12.98 -4.72
CA GLY A 30 -1.73 -12.35 -3.51
C GLY A 30 -0.22 -12.23 -3.55
N TYR A 31 0.29 -11.04 -3.23
CA TYR A 31 1.70 -10.70 -3.17
C TYR A 31 2.05 -10.28 -1.75
N ALA A 32 3.05 -10.93 -1.16
CA ALA A 32 3.61 -10.50 0.12
C ALA A 32 4.75 -9.53 -0.16
N LEU A 33 4.59 -8.29 0.29
CA LEU A 33 5.57 -7.23 0.12
C LEU A 33 6.18 -6.88 1.47
N SER A 34 7.47 -6.57 1.48
CA SER A 34 8.05 -5.84 2.60
C SER A 34 7.47 -4.43 2.67
N CYS A 35 7.61 -3.78 3.83
CA CYS A 35 7.12 -2.40 3.99
C CYS A 35 7.79 -1.42 3.02
N ASN A 36 9.05 -1.66 2.65
CA ASN A 36 9.79 -0.83 1.70
C ASN A 36 9.27 -1.03 0.27
N GLU A 37 9.02 -2.28 -0.13
CA GLU A 37 8.47 -2.59 -1.47
C GLU A 37 7.05 -2.06 -1.63
N ALA A 38 6.20 -2.22 -0.60
CA ALA A 38 4.84 -1.69 -0.61
C ALA A 38 4.82 -0.16 -0.74
N ARG A 39 5.78 0.52 -0.08
CA ARG A 39 5.92 1.98 -0.18
C ARG A 39 6.39 2.41 -1.58
N ALA A 40 7.44 1.79 -2.10
CA ALA A 40 7.91 2.08 -3.46
C ALA A 40 6.80 1.89 -4.49
N LEU A 41 5.99 0.84 -4.35
CA LEU A 41 4.83 0.61 -5.20
C LEU A 41 3.76 1.69 -5.03
N ALA A 42 3.46 2.12 -3.79
CA ALA A 42 2.50 3.18 -3.53
C ALA A 42 2.93 4.51 -4.16
N ASP A 43 4.22 4.87 -4.04
CA ASP A 43 4.78 6.09 -4.63
C ASP A 43 4.67 6.06 -6.17
N GLN A 44 5.02 4.93 -6.79
CA GLN A 44 4.88 4.74 -8.25
C GLN A 44 3.43 4.85 -8.74
N LEU A 45 2.48 4.27 -8.00
CA LEU A 45 1.06 4.36 -8.33
C LEU A 45 0.53 5.78 -8.17
N HIS A 46 1.03 6.53 -7.18
CA HIS A 46 0.67 7.93 -6.98
C HIS A 46 1.16 8.79 -8.16
N ASP A 47 2.43 8.65 -8.53
CA ASP A 47 3.01 9.38 -9.67
C ASP A 47 2.30 9.06 -10.99
N ALA A 48 1.96 7.78 -11.21
CA ALA A 48 1.21 7.36 -12.39
C ALA A 48 -0.22 7.95 -12.40
N ALA A 49 -0.90 7.98 -11.25
CA ALA A 49 -2.24 8.55 -11.13
C ALA A 49 -2.24 10.06 -11.38
N ASP A 50 -1.21 10.79 -10.93
CA ASP A 50 -1.08 12.22 -11.18
C ASP A 50 -0.77 12.52 -12.65
N GLN A 51 0.04 11.69 -13.32
CA GLN A 51 0.26 11.80 -14.77
C GLN A 51 -1.02 11.58 -15.59
N VAL A 52 -1.90 10.66 -15.15
CA VAL A 52 -3.19 10.42 -15.82
C VAL A 52 -4.11 11.63 -15.64
N LYS A 53 -4.15 12.26 -14.45
CA LYS A 53 -4.95 13.46 -14.20
C LYS A 53 -4.51 14.66 -15.04
N GLN A 54 -3.22 14.80 -15.33
CA GLN A 54 -2.70 15.91 -16.14
C GLN A 54 -2.93 15.74 -17.64
N ARG A 55 -3.28 14.52 -18.10
CA ARG A 55 -3.58 14.20 -19.50
C ARG A 55 -5.07 14.17 -19.84
N GLY A 56 -5.95 14.19 -18.83
CA GLY A 56 -7.41 14.16 -18.97
C GLY A 56 -8.05 15.53 -19.05
#